data_AF-A0A953WKM2-F1
#
_entry.id   AF-A0A953WKM2-F1
#
_cell.length_a   1.000
_cell.length_b   1.000
_cell.length_c   1.000
_cell.angle_alpha   90.00
_cell.angle_beta   90.00
_cell.angle_gamma   90.00
#
_symmetry.space_group_name_H-M   'P 1'
#
loop_
_entity.id
_entity.type
_entity.pdbx_description
1 polymer ?
#
loop_
_entity_poly.entity_id
_entity_poly.type
_entity_poly.pdbx_seq_one_letter_code
_entity_poly.pdbx_strand_id
1 'polypeptide(L)'
;MHEINDKEEHEPTASELTAQTKLEAQQARWGQAYSRPPKAYRTWDYSPSGRLSIAFKDTTLPSWRHEALIGLWRDRKVGRLEDYLDDAMNKLAAAAVATRHRLAEVAEKRRLEDEERETRRQLEARRDRQRKRRDFLINMADEYARYRRLKEFAVHLKQEIGVARDQPTDRLFEELGLLLRTMETEFLREAIENAVTRLGLFAGDDLRELPGAVDAD
;
A
#
# COMPACT_ATOMS: atom_id res chain seq x y z
N MET A 1 32.78 14.13 -12.74
CA MET A 1 33.57 15.04 -13.58
C MET A 1 33.73 14.39 -14.94
N HIS A 2 33.60 15.15 -16.03
CA HIS A 2 33.75 14.61 -17.39
C HIS A 2 34.46 15.62 -18.27
N GLU A 3 35.15 15.12 -19.29
CA GLU A 3 35.69 15.93 -20.37
C GLU A 3 34.56 16.38 -21.30
N ILE A 4 34.64 17.62 -21.76
CA ILE A 4 33.75 18.19 -22.76
C ILE A 4 34.28 17.77 -24.13
N ASN A 5 33.40 17.23 -24.96
CA ASN A 5 33.75 16.89 -26.32
C ASN A 5 33.44 18.07 -27.24
N ASP A 6 34.38 18.37 -28.14
CA ASP A 6 34.08 19.21 -29.29
C ASP A 6 33.20 18.43 -30.26
N LYS A 7 32.33 19.18 -30.93
CA LYS A 7 31.27 18.63 -31.75
C LYS A 7 31.47 19.13 -33.17
N GLU A 8 31.92 18.24 -34.03
CA GLU A 8 32.18 18.49 -35.44
C GLU A 8 31.12 17.79 -36.29
N GLU A 9 30.73 18.41 -37.41
CA GLU A 9 29.78 17.79 -38.33
C GLU A 9 30.45 16.55 -38.94
N HIS A 10 29.79 15.39 -38.82
CA HIS A 10 30.38 14.15 -39.29
C HIS A 10 30.39 14.12 -40.82
N GLU A 11 31.57 13.88 -41.40
CA GLU A 11 31.73 13.65 -42.83
C GLU A 11 31.46 12.16 -43.14
N PRO A 12 30.34 11.83 -43.82
CA PRO A 12 29.94 10.44 -44.02
C PRO A 12 30.94 9.71 -44.92
N THR A 13 31.29 8.49 -44.53
CA THR A 13 32.13 7.62 -45.37
C THR A 13 31.34 7.07 -46.56
N ALA A 14 32.03 6.68 -47.64
CA ALA A 14 31.39 6.07 -48.80
C ALA A 14 30.55 4.83 -48.43
N SER A 15 31.02 4.02 -47.47
CA SER A 15 30.27 2.88 -46.92
C SER A 15 28.97 3.29 -46.23
N GLU A 16 28.98 4.35 -45.44
CA GLU A 16 27.80 4.86 -44.73
C GLU A 16 26.77 5.46 -45.68
N LEU A 17 27.22 6.13 -46.75
CA LEU A 17 26.33 6.59 -47.82
C LEU A 17 25.66 5.41 -48.54
N THR A 18 26.38 4.31 -48.78
CA THR A 18 25.74 3.10 -49.35
C THR A 18 24.79 2.40 -48.38
N ALA A 19 25.03 2.49 -47.07
CA ALA A 19 24.12 1.98 -46.05
C ALA A 19 22.85 2.85 -45.97
N GLN A 20 23.00 4.17 -46.09
CA GLN A 20 21.88 5.12 -46.14
C GLN A 20 20.99 4.84 -47.35
N THR A 21 21.56 4.67 -48.54
CA THR A 21 20.76 4.39 -49.75
C THR A 21 20.04 3.05 -49.67
N LYS A 22 20.64 2.03 -49.05
CA LYS A 22 19.97 0.74 -48.78
C LYS A 22 18.82 0.89 -47.80
N LEU A 23 19.00 1.67 -46.72
CA LEU A 23 17.99 1.93 -45.72
C LEU A 23 16.81 2.72 -46.30
N GLU A 24 17.10 3.73 -47.13
CA GLU A 24 16.09 4.49 -47.88
C GLU A 24 15.34 3.61 -48.87
N ALA A 25 16.01 2.73 -49.60
CA ALA A 25 15.37 1.78 -50.52
C ALA A 25 14.48 0.77 -49.78
N GLN A 26 14.92 0.27 -48.63
CA GLN A 26 14.12 -0.62 -47.79
C GLN A 26 12.89 0.09 -47.22
N GLN A 27 13.04 1.34 -46.80
CA GLN A 27 11.95 2.16 -46.28
C GLN A 27 10.97 2.61 -47.38
N ALA A 28 11.44 2.88 -48.60
CA ALA A 28 10.55 3.10 -49.75
C ALA A 28 9.72 1.86 -50.09
N ARG A 29 10.24 0.65 -49.80
CA ARG A 29 9.57 -0.62 -50.06
C ARG A 29 8.58 -1.03 -48.96
N TRP A 30 8.85 -0.70 -47.70
CA TRP A 30 8.10 -1.22 -46.54
C TRP A 30 7.68 -0.17 -45.50
N GLY A 31 7.98 1.11 -45.70
CA GLY A 31 7.85 2.16 -44.68
C GLY A 31 6.45 2.78 -44.57
N GLN A 32 6.07 3.13 -43.34
CA GLN A 32 4.84 3.88 -43.03
C GLN A 32 4.96 5.36 -43.45
N ALA A 33 3.85 5.94 -43.91
CA ALA A 33 3.77 7.25 -44.58
C ALA A 33 4.19 8.49 -43.75
N TYR A 34 4.53 8.35 -42.45
CA TYR A 34 4.68 9.49 -41.53
C TYR A 34 5.98 9.54 -40.72
N SER A 35 7.06 8.89 -41.16
CA SER A 35 8.37 9.04 -40.49
C SER A 35 9.49 9.25 -41.49
N ARG A 36 10.24 10.35 -41.32
CA ARG A 36 11.50 10.57 -42.05
C ARG A 36 12.45 9.40 -41.79
N PRO A 37 13.16 8.90 -42.80
CA PRO A 37 14.13 7.84 -42.61
C PRO A 37 15.17 8.25 -41.56
N PRO A 38 15.46 7.41 -40.55
CA PRO A 38 16.59 7.66 -39.67
C PRO A 38 17.88 7.67 -40.48
N LYS A 39 18.84 8.53 -40.13
CA LYS A 39 20.17 8.51 -40.74
C LYS A 39 20.90 7.22 -40.32
N ALA A 40 21.50 6.53 -41.27
CA ALA A 40 22.31 5.33 -41.09
C ALA A 40 23.70 5.64 -40.48
N TYR A 41 24.08 6.92 -40.46
CA TYR A 41 25.32 7.41 -39.90
C TYR A 41 25.07 8.47 -38.83
N ARG A 42 26.07 8.68 -37.97
CA ARG A 42 26.01 9.68 -36.90
C ARG A 42 26.05 11.09 -37.48
N THR A 43 25.30 12.03 -36.91
CA THR A 43 25.31 13.43 -37.40
C THR A 43 26.54 14.21 -36.94
N TRP A 44 27.19 13.75 -35.87
CA TRP A 44 28.24 14.50 -35.20
C TRP A 44 29.39 13.58 -34.81
N ASP A 45 30.60 14.05 -35.08
CA ASP A 45 31.84 13.52 -34.55
C ASP A 45 32.19 14.23 -33.25
N TYR A 46 32.59 13.45 -32.26
CA TYR A 46 32.98 13.94 -30.94
C TYR A 46 34.46 13.71 -30.75
N SER A 47 35.22 14.79 -30.56
CA SER A 47 36.64 14.75 -30.25
C SER A 47 36.88 15.30 -28.83
N PRO A 48 37.86 14.75 -28.08
CA PRO A 48 38.20 15.26 -26.75
C PRO A 48 38.74 16.68 -26.87
N SER A 49 38.10 17.65 -26.20
CA SER A 49 38.50 19.07 -26.31
C SER A 49 39.59 19.48 -25.31
N GLY A 50 39.98 18.59 -24.39
CA GLY A 50 40.87 18.90 -23.27
C GLY A 50 40.25 19.77 -22.19
N ARG A 51 38.96 20.10 -22.29
CA ARG A 51 38.21 20.95 -21.35
C ARG A 51 37.40 20.11 -20.36
N LEU A 52 37.40 20.49 -19.10
CA LEU A 52 36.75 19.75 -18.02
C LEU A 52 35.44 20.41 -17.58
N SER A 53 34.52 19.57 -17.12
CA SER A 53 33.22 19.94 -16.58
C SER A 53 32.92 19.14 -15.31
N ILE A 54 32.45 19.82 -14.28
CA ILE A 54 31.98 19.22 -13.03
C ILE A 54 30.53 19.65 -12.77
N ALA A 55 29.71 18.69 -12.35
CA ALA A 55 28.34 18.93 -11.95
C ALA A 55 28.10 18.22 -10.63
N PHE A 56 27.46 18.92 -9.70
CA PHE A 56 26.97 18.32 -8.47
C PHE A 56 25.46 18.15 -8.59
N LYS A 57 24.98 16.96 -8.22
CA LYS A 57 23.57 16.62 -8.24
C LYS A 57 23.16 16.09 -6.88
N ASP A 58 22.00 16.54 -6.42
CA ASP A 58 21.34 15.98 -5.25
C ASP A 58 20.69 14.64 -5.65
N THR A 59 21.21 13.54 -5.11
CA THR A 59 20.70 12.19 -5.39
C THR A 59 19.37 11.89 -4.69
N THR A 60 18.95 12.73 -3.74
CA THR A 60 17.64 12.57 -3.08
C THR A 60 16.49 13.03 -3.97
N LEU A 61 16.78 13.80 -5.01
CA LEU A 61 15.81 14.28 -5.98
C LEU A 61 15.92 13.52 -7.30
N PRO A 62 14.80 13.31 -8.02
CA PRO A 62 14.83 12.74 -9.36
C PRO A 62 15.67 13.58 -10.32
N SER A 63 16.50 12.93 -11.14
CA SER A 63 17.48 13.59 -12.02
C SER A 63 16.88 14.51 -13.09
N TRP A 64 15.59 14.37 -13.38
CA TRP A 64 14.86 15.22 -14.33
C TRP A 64 14.40 16.54 -13.71
N ARG A 65 14.43 16.68 -12.38
CA ARG A 65 14.13 17.96 -11.73
C ARG A 65 15.32 18.90 -11.83
N HIS A 66 15.07 20.12 -12.28
CA HIS A 66 16.11 21.16 -12.33
C HIS A 66 16.73 21.43 -10.95
N GLU A 67 15.94 21.33 -9.88
CA GLU A 67 16.38 21.47 -8.48
C GLU A 67 17.38 20.40 -8.04
N ALA A 68 17.43 19.25 -8.73
CA ALA A 68 18.41 18.21 -8.45
C ALA A 68 19.82 18.61 -8.88
N LEU A 69 19.97 19.63 -9.74
CA LEU A 69 21.27 20.16 -10.11
C LEU A 69 21.69 21.25 -9.11
N ILE A 70 22.69 20.94 -8.28
CA ILE A 70 23.26 21.88 -7.31
C ILE A 70 24.07 22.96 -8.04
N GLY A 71 24.81 22.53 -9.07
CA GLY A 71 25.59 23.42 -9.92
C GLY A 71 26.32 22.67 -11.04
N LEU A 72 26.73 23.43 -12.06
CA LEU A 72 27.48 22.97 -13.21
C LEU A 72 28.56 24.01 -13.53
N TRP A 73 29.82 23.60 -13.46
CA TRP A 73 30.98 24.42 -13.77
C TRP A 73 31.78 23.74 -14.86
N ARG A 74 32.35 24.52 -15.76
CA ARG A 74 33.09 24.02 -16.91
C ARG A 74 34.15 25.01 -17.34
N ASP A 75 35.22 24.51 -17.93
CA ASP A 75 36.21 25.33 -18.60
C ASP A 75 35.57 26.21 -19.68
N ARG A 76 35.95 27.48 -19.70
CA ARG A 76 35.54 28.47 -20.69
C ARG A 76 36.78 29.02 -21.39
N LYS A 77 36.57 29.75 -22.49
CA LYS A 77 37.66 30.43 -23.22
C LYS A 77 38.50 31.36 -22.33
N VAL A 78 37.92 31.91 -21.26
CA VAL A 78 38.52 32.96 -20.43
C VAL A 78 38.78 32.51 -18.98
N GLY A 79 38.27 31.36 -18.55
CA GLY A 79 38.39 30.90 -17.16
C GLY A 79 38.44 29.39 -17.08
N ARG A 80 39.26 28.88 -16.16
CA ARG A 80 39.43 27.45 -15.94
C ARG A 80 38.52 26.95 -14.83
N LEU A 81 38.35 25.65 -14.75
CA LEU A 81 37.51 24.99 -13.76
C LEU A 81 38.02 25.26 -12.33
N GLU A 82 39.33 25.37 -12.16
CA GLU A 82 39.98 25.67 -10.89
C GLU A 82 39.52 26.99 -10.29
N ASP A 83 39.23 28.00 -11.15
CA ASP A 83 38.76 29.32 -10.73
C ASP A 83 37.36 29.25 -10.10
N TYR A 84 36.62 28.15 -10.32
CA TYR A 84 35.28 27.94 -9.80
C TYR A 84 35.23 27.03 -8.56
N LEU A 85 36.37 26.53 -8.07
CA LEU A 85 36.37 25.56 -6.96
C LEU A 85 35.76 26.13 -5.68
N ASP A 86 36.04 27.37 -5.34
CA ASP A 86 35.48 28.00 -4.12
C ASP A 86 33.96 28.13 -4.21
N ASP A 87 33.43 28.57 -5.36
CA ASP A 87 31.98 28.62 -5.59
C ASP A 87 31.35 27.22 -5.56
N ALA A 88 32.02 26.23 -6.17
CA ALA A 88 31.57 24.84 -6.17
C ALA A 88 31.48 24.26 -4.75
N MET A 89 32.48 24.52 -3.90
CA MET A 89 32.48 24.10 -2.50
C MET A 89 31.40 24.81 -1.68
N ASN A 90 31.19 26.11 -1.89
CA ASN A 90 30.12 26.87 -1.22
C ASN A 90 28.72 26.34 -1.59
N LYS A 91 28.48 26.07 -2.88
CA LYS A 91 27.22 25.47 -3.35
C LYS A 91 27.02 24.07 -2.79
N LEU A 92 28.07 23.27 -2.72
CA LEU A 92 28.01 21.92 -2.15
C LEU A 92 27.67 21.95 -0.65
N ALA A 93 28.28 22.86 0.12
CA ALA A 93 27.97 23.04 1.54
C ALA A 93 26.52 23.47 1.76
N ALA A 94 26.03 24.43 0.99
CA ALA A 94 24.63 24.87 1.04
C ALA A 94 23.66 23.73 0.68
N ALA A 95 23.99 22.96 -0.36
CA ALA A 95 23.19 21.80 -0.76
C ALA A 95 23.15 20.72 0.32
N ALA A 96 24.28 20.42 0.98
CA ALA A 96 24.32 19.43 2.06
C ALA A 96 23.37 19.79 3.22
N VAL A 97 23.30 21.08 3.59
CA VAL A 97 22.35 21.56 4.60
C VAL A 97 20.91 21.40 4.13
N ALA A 98 20.61 21.80 2.88
CA ALA A 98 19.27 21.68 2.30
C ALA A 98 18.81 20.23 2.18
N THR A 99 19.69 19.32 1.75
CA THR A 99 19.42 17.88 1.66
C THR A 99 19.15 17.31 3.05
N ARG A 100 19.95 17.66 4.06
CA ARG A 100 19.72 17.21 5.44
C ARG A 100 18.36 17.68 5.98
N HIS A 101 18.01 18.94 5.75
CA HIS A 101 16.71 19.49 6.16
C HIS A 101 15.55 18.71 5.51
N ARG A 102 15.61 18.53 4.19
CA ARG A 102 14.57 17.80 3.45
C ARG A 102 14.44 16.35 3.93
N LEU A 103 15.56 15.67 4.16
CA LEU A 103 15.53 14.29 4.68
C LEU A 103 14.90 14.23 6.07
N ALA A 104 15.15 15.21 6.93
CA ALA A 104 14.52 15.31 8.23
C ALA A 104 12.99 15.55 8.12
N GLU A 105 12.55 16.46 7.24
CA GLU A 105 11.12 16.69 6.98
C GLU A 105 10.42 15.43 6.44
N VAL A 106 11.06 14.71 5.51
CA VAL A 106 10.52 13.46 4.96
C VAL A 106 10.44 12.38 6.03
N ALA A 107 11.44 12.28 6.91
CA ALA A 107 11.43 11.32 8.01
C ALA A 107 10.31 11.63 9.01
N GLU A 108 10.15 12.91 9.38
CA GLU A 108 9.09 13.34 10.30
C GLU A 108 7.69 13.13 9.70
N LYS A 109 7.51 13.48 8.43
CA LYS A 109 6.25 13.23 7.73
C LYS A 109 5.91 11.74 7.69
N ARG A 110 6.88 10.87 7.44
CA ARG A 110 6.68 9.41 7.47
C ARG A 110 6.28 8.93 8.86
N ARG A 111 6.93 9.45 9.91
CA ARG A 111 6.57 9.13 11.30
C ARG A 111 5.11 9.47 11.58
N LEU A 112 4.67 10.66 11.21
CA LEU A 112 3.28 11.11 11.38
C LEU A 112 2.30 10.24 10.57
N GLU A 113 2.63 9.91 9.31
CA GLU A 113 1.79 9.04 8.47
C GLU A 113 1.67 7.62 9.04
N ASP A 114 2.74 7.09 9.65
CA ASP A 114 2.72 5.77 10.29
C ASP A 114 1.90 5.79 11.60
N GLU A 115 2.01 6.84 12.41
CA GLU A 115 1.18 7.05 13.60
C GLU A 115 -0.31 7.20 13.25
N GLU A 116 -0.65 7.99 12.22
CA GLU A 116 -2.02 8.12 11.72
C GLU A 116 -2.58 6.80 11.18
N ARG A 117 -1.73 6.01 10.51
CA ARG A 117 -2.12 4.69 10.00
C ARG A 117 -2.40 3.72 11.13
N GLU A 118 -1.57 3.72 12.17
CA GLU A 118 -1.73 2.84 13.31
C GLU A 118 -2.98 3.20 14.12
N THR A 119 -3.19 4.49 14.40
CA THR A 119 -4.41 4.97 15.08
C THR A 119 -5.68 4.63 14.29
N ARG A 120 -5.65 4.78 12.95
CA ARG A 120 -6.78 4.39 12.09
C ARG A 120 -7.04 2.88 12.16
N ARG A 121 -5.99 2.05 12.08
CA ARG A 121 -6.11 0.58 12.20
C ARG A 121 -6.72 0.18 13.53
N GLN A 122 -6.28 0.80 14.63
CA GLN A 122 -6.81 0.52 15.96
C GLN A 122 -8.30 0.91 16.07
N LEU A 123 -8.67 2.09 15.54
CA LEU A 123 -10.06 2.54 15.51
C LEU A 123 -10.96 1.63 14.66
N GLU A 124 -10.50 1.23 13.48
CA GLU A 124 -11.21 0.31 12.59
C GLU A 124 -11.38 -1.06 13.25
N ALA A 125 -10.32 -1.62 13.82
CA ALA A 125 -10.38 -2.89 14.54
C ALA A 125 -11.36 -2.82 15.72
N ARG A 126 -11.40 -1.69 16.45
CA ARG A 126 -12.36 -1.45 17.52
C ARG A 126 -13.79 -1.40 17.01
N ARG A 127 -14.06 -0.66 15.92
CA ARG A 127 -15.40 -0.59 15.30
C ARG A 127 -15.86 -1.95 14.81
N ASP A 128 -14.98 -2.72 14.19
CA ASP A 128 -15.28 -4.08 13.74
C ASP A 128 -15.62 -5.01 14.91
N ARG A 129 -14.88 -4.92 16.03
CA ARG A 129 -15.21 -5.67 17.24
C ARG A 129 -16.57 -5.25 17.81
N GLN A 130 -16.86 -3.95 17.89
CA GLN A 130 -18.17 -3.45 18.33
C GLN A 130 -19.32 -3.97 17.46
N ARG A 131 -19.13 -3.97 16.14
CA ARG A 131 -20.10 -4.53 15.20
C ARG A 131 -20.31 -6.03 15.43
N LYS A 132 -19.22 -6.81 15.51
CA LYS A 132 -19.28 -8.25 15.79
C LYS A 132 -19.98 -8.54 17.12
N ARG A 133 -19.73 -7.74 18.16
CA ARG A 133 -20.44 -7.84 19.45
C ARG A 133 -21.94 -7.65 19.27
N ARG A 134 -22.35 -6.61 18.56
CA ARG A 134 -23.78 -6.33 18.31
C ARG A 134 -24.44 -7.46 17.53
N ASP A 135 -23.80 -7.88 16.44
CA ASP A 135 -24.33 -8.93 15.56
C ASP A 135 -24.41 -10.28 16.31
N PHE A 136 -23.43 -10.60 17.15
CA PHE A 136 -23.46 -11.77 18.03
C PHE A 136 -24.64 -11.72 19.00
N LEU A 137 -24.85 -10.59 19.69
CA LEU A 137 -25.95 -10.43 20.64
C LEU A 137 -27.32 -10.53 19.96
N ILE A 138 -27.48 -9.95 18.78
CA ILE A 138 -28.73 -10.05 18.00
C ILE A 138 -29.00 -11.50 17.62
N ASN A 139 -28.01 -12.18 17.03
CA ASN A 139 -28.17 -13.57 16.63
C ASN A 139 -28.51 -14.48 17.82
N MET A 140 -27.83 -14.28 18.96
CA MET A 140 -28.08 -15.05 20.18
C MET A 140 -29.47 -14.79 20.76
N ALA A 141 -29.96 -13.54 20.68
CA ALA A 141 -31.32 -13.20 21.08
C ALA A 141 -32.37 -13.85 20.16
N ASP A 142 -32.13 -13.87 18.86
CA ASP A 142 -33.01 -14.51 17.87
C ASP A 142 -33.05 -16.04 18.06
N GLU A 143 -31.90 -16.66 18.27
CA GLU A 143 -31.78 -18.09 18.58
C GLU A 143 -32.50 -18.43 19.90
N TYR A 144 -32.35 -17.60 20.93
CA TYR A 144 -33.04 -17.79 22.20
C TYR A 144 -34.55 -17.62 22.08
N ALA A 145 -35.01 -16.65 21.28
CA ALA A 145 -36.43 -16.46 20.98
C ALA A 145 -37.00 -17.69 20.26
N ARG A 146 -36.25 -18.28 19.32
CA ARG A 146 -36.62 -19.53 18.64
C ARG A 146 -36.68 -20.71 19.62
N TYR A 147 -35.68 -20.87 20.47
CA TYR A 147 -35.66 -21.88 21.52
C TYR A 147 -36.90 -21.77 22.42
N ARG A 148 -37.22 -20.55 22.87
CA ARG A 148 -38.39 -20.30 23.72
C ARG A 148 -39.70 -20.72 23.03
N ARG A 149 -39.90 -20.34 21.77
CA ARG A 149 -41.10 -20.73 21.00
C ARG A 149 -41.21 -22.25 20.86
N LEU A 150 -40.09 -22.93 20.57
CA LEU A 150 -40.07 -24.41 20.49
C LEU A 150 -40.36 -25.07 21.84
N LYS A 151 -39.83 -24.50 22.93
CA LYS A 151 -40.08 -24.99 24.29
C LYS A 151 -41.54 -24.84 24.69
N GLU A 152 -42.14 -23.68 24.41
CA GLU A 152 -43.56 -23.42 24.63
C GLU A 152 -44.43 -24.38 23.79
N PHE A 153 -44.07 -24.60 22.53
CA PHE A 153 -44.74 -25.57 21.66
C PHE A 153 -44.63 -27.01 22.18
N ALA A 154 -43.46 -27.43 22.68
CA ALA A 154 -43.29 -28.75 23.30
C ALA A 154 -44.18 -28.92 24.54
N VAL A 155 -44.32 -27.88 25.37
CA VAL A 155 -45.22 -27.91 26.53
C VAL A 155 -46.68 -28.09 26.09
N HIS A 156 -47.11 -27.37 25.05
CA HIS A 156 -48.46 -27.52 24.48
C HIS A 156 -48.71 -28.94 23.95
N LEU A 157 -47.79 -29.48 23.14
CA LEU A 157 -47.91 -30.85 22.62
C LEU A 157 -48.00 -31.89 23.73
N LYS A 158 -47.22 -31.73 24.80
CA LYS A 158 -47.27 -32.64 25.96
C LYS A 158 -48.61 -32.63 26.67
N GLN A 159 -49.37 -31.52 26.62
CA GLN A 159 -50.70 -31.42 27.21
C GLN A 159 -51.79 -32.06 26.34
N GLU A 160 -51.63 -32.02 25.01
CA GLU A 160 -52.61 -32.57 24.06
C GLU A 160 -52.39 -34.06 23.75
N ILE A 161 -51.15 -34.55 23.81
CA ILE A 161 -50.83 -35.96 23.58
C ILE A 161 -51.23 -36.75 24.83
N GLY A 162 -52.40 -37.38 24.78
CA GLY A 162 -52.80 -38.42 25.73
C GLY A 162 -51.90 -39.66 25.66
N VAL A 163 -51.95 -40.51 26.70
CA VAL A 163 -51.02 -41.63 27.04
C VAL A 163 -50.86 -42.74 25.97
N ALA A 164 -51.39 -42.58 24.75
CA ALA A 164 -51.27 -43.56 23.68
C ALA A 164 -49.86 -43.51 23.05
N ARG A 165 -48.97 -44.41 23.49
CA ARG A 165 -47.66 -44.65 22.88
C ARG A 165 -47.81 -45.36 21.53
N ASP A 166 -46.89 -45.08 20.59
CA ASP A 166 -46.69 -45.66 19.24
C ASP A 166 -47.25 -44.86 18.04
N GLN A 167 -47.52 -43.56 18.18
CA GLN A 167 -47.91 -42.72 17.04
C GLN A 167 -46.72 -41.97 16.42
N PRO A 168 -46.73 -41.65 15.10
CA PRO A 168 -45.70 -40.81 14.46
C PRO A 168 -45.47 -39.46 15.16
N THR A 169 -46.47 -38.95 15.87
CA THR A 169 -46.42 -37.75 16.72
C THR A 169 -45.48 -37.91 17.91
N ASP A 170 -45.35 -39.11 18.48
CA ASP A 170 -44.43 -39.39 19.59
C ASP A 170 -42.97 -39.25 19.14
N ARG A 171 -42.64 -39.76 17.94
CA ARG A 171 -41.29 -39.63 17.37
C ARG A 171 -40.94 -38.16 17.09
N LEU A 172 -41.89 -37.39 16.57
CA LEU A 172 -41.70 -35.95 16.35
C LEU A 172 -41.47 -35.21 17.67
N PHE A 173 -42.13 -35.63 18.75
CA PHE A 173 -41.93 -35.08 20.08
C PHE A 173 -40.56 -35.44 20.67
N GLU A 174 -40.07 -36.67 20.46
CA GLU A 174 -38.72 -37.07 20.85
C GLU A 174 -37.64 -36.26 20.13
N GLU A 175 -37.76 -36.09 18.80
CA GLU A 175 -36.89 -35.25 17.98
C GLU A 175 -36.88 -33.79 18.46
N LEU A 176 -38.07 -33.23 18.77
CA LEU A 176 -38.19 -31.90 19.35
C LEU A 176 -37.48 -31.82 20.72
N GLY A 177 -37.58 -32.87 21.54
CA GLY A 177 -36.90 -32.96 22.82
C GLY A 177 -35.37 -33.03 22.70
N LEU A 178 -34.85 -33.70 21.68
CA LEU A 178 -33.41 -33.72 21.37
C LEU A 178 -32.93 -32.35 20.89
N LEU A 179 -33.66 -31.72 19.95
CA LEU A 179 -33.36 -30.38 19.45
C LEU A 179 -33.31 -29.35 20.58
N LEU A 180 -34.28 -29.38 21.50
CA LEU A 180 -34.32 -28.47 22.64
C LEU A 180 -33.12 -28.66 23.58
N ARG A 181 -32.67 -29.90 23.83
CA ARG A 181 -31.47 -30.15 24.65
C ARG A 181 -30.22 -29.61 23.98
N THR A 182 -30.06 -29.83 22.67
CA THR A 182 -28.93 -29.29 21.92
C THR A 182 -28.91 -27.76 21.99
N MET A 183 -30.04 -27.10 21.72
CA MET A 183 -30.13 -25.64 21.83
C MET A 183 -29.86 -25.15 23.26
N GLU A 184 -30.36 -25.86 24.29
CA GLU A 184 -30.11 -25.49 25.70
C GLU A 184 -28.62 -25.51 26.05
N THR A 185 -27.85 -26.47 25.50
CA THR A 185 -26.39 -26.51 25.70
C THR A 185 -25.66 -25.31 25.07
N GLU A 186 -26.18 -24.76 23.97
CA GLU A 186 -25.59 -23.59 23.29
C GLU A 186 -25.74 -22.30 24.11
N PHE A 187 -26.78 -22.21 24.95
CA PHE A 187 -27.03 -21.06 25.84
C PHE A 187 -26.38 -21.20 27.23
N LEU A 188 -25.67 -22.30 27.50
CA LEU A 188 -24.92 -22.42 28.75
C LEU A 188 -23.84 -21.34 28.80
N ARG A 189 -23.59 -20.80 30.00
CA ARG A 189 -22.61 -19.76 30.23
C ARG A 189 -21.24 -20.11 29.63
N GLU A 190 -20.79 -21.34 29.83
CA GLU A 190 -19.52 -21.83 29.29
C GLU A 190 -19.51 -21.85 27.75
N ALA A 191 -20.61 -22.22 27.11
CA ALA A 191 -20.74 -22.20 25.66
C ALA A 191 -20.68 -20.77 25.11
N ILE A 192 -21.35 -19.83 25.78
CA ILE A 192 -21.31 -18.40 25.44
C ILE A 192 -19.89 -17.84 25.65
N GLU A 193 -19.24 -18.12 26.78
CA GLU A 193 -17.87 -17.68 27.07
C GLU A 193 -16.86 -18.24 26.04
N ASN A 194 -17.00 -19.51 25.66
CA ASN A 194 -16.22 -20.13 24.60
C ASN A 194 -16.46 -19.45 23.24
N ALA A 195 -17.72 -19.14 22.90
CA ALA A 195 -18.06 -18.44 21.66
C ALA A 195 -17.50 -17.00 21.63
N VAL A 196 -17.62 -16.27 22.73
CA VAL A 196 -17.08 -14.92 22.93
C VAL A 196 -15.57 -14.90 22.75
N THR A 197 -14.87 -15.88 23.35
CA THR A 197 -13.42 -16.03 23.25
C THR A 197 -12.99 -16.41 21.83
N ARG A 198 -13.64 -17.41 21.24
CA ARG A 198 -13.35 -17.88 19.87
C ARG A 198 -13.52 -16.79 18.82
N LEU A 199 -14.54 -15.94 18.98
CA LEU A 199 -14.82 -14.83 18.06
C LEU A 199 -13.99 -13.58 18.33
N GLY A 200 -13.18 -13.58 19.41
CA GLY A 200 -12.33 -12.44 19.78
C GLY A 200 -13.13 -11.16 20.00
N LEU A 201 -14.30 -11.28 20.62
CA LEU A 201 -15.25 -10.16 20.74
C LEU A 201 -14.76 -9.05 21.67
N PHE A 202 -13.85 -9.36 22.60
CA PHE A 202 -13.24 -8.41 23.52
C PHE A 202 -11.72 -8.50 23.42
N ALA A 203 -11.06 -7.33 23.43
CA ALA A 203 -9.61 -7.20 23.62
C ALA A 203 -9.31 -6.55 24.99
N GLY A 204 -8.06 -6.61 25.45
CA GLY A 204 -7.64 -6.00 26.73
C GLY A 204 -7.97 -4.51 26.83
N ASP A 205 -7.96 -3.79 25.71
CA ASP A 205 -8.27 -2.36 25.63
C ASP A 205 -9.78 -2.09 25.80
N ASP A 206 -10.63 -3.03 25.39
CA ASP A 206 -12.09 -2.92 25.53
C ASP A 206 -12.55 -3.04 26.99
N LEU A 207 -11.75 -3.67 27.86
CA LEU A 207 -12.09 -3.91 29.28
C LEU A 207 -11.83 -2.69 30.17
N ARG A 208 -10.99 -1.74 29.73
CA ARG A 208 -10.60 -0.55 30.52
C ARG A 208 -11.60 0.60 30.44
N GLU A 209 -12.48 0.59 29.45
CA GLU A 209 -13.43 1.68 29.18
C GLU A 209 -14.84 1.42 29.72
N LEU A 210 -15.06 0.37 30.50
CA LEU A 210 -16.35 0.17 31.16
C LEU A 210 -16.58 1.35 32.12
N PRO A 211 -17.67 2.12 31.96
CA PRO A 211 -17.98 3.26 32.83
C PRO A 211 -18.27 2.71 34.23
N GLY A 212 -17.25 2.69 35.08
CA GLY A 212 -17.30 2.05 36.40
C GLY A 212 -15.96 1.56 36.93
N ALA A 213 -14.91 1.45 36.11
CA ALA A 213 -13.53 1.30 36.58
C ALA A 213 -12.98 2.65 37.06
N VAL A 214 -13.64 3.23 38.07
CA VAL A 214 -13.00 4.25 38.91
C VAL A 214 -12.15 3.46 39.89
N ASP A 215 -10.84 3.73 39.87
CA ASP A 215 -9.86 3.18 40.78
C ASP A 215 -10.38 3.27 42.23
N ALA A 216 -10.63 2.11 42.82
CA ALA A 216 -10.81 1.98 44.25
C ALA A 216 -9.42 1.96 44.88
N ASP A 217 -8.85 3.14 45.06
CA ASP A 217 -7.81 3.41 46.07
C ASP A 217 -8.47 3.63 47.44
#